data_AF-A0A2J6GZ34-F1
#
_entry.id   AF-A0A2J6GZ34-F1
#
_cell.length_a   1.000
_cell.length_b   1.000
_cell.length_c   1.000
_cell.angle_alpha   90.00
_cell.angle_beta   90.00
_cell.angle_gamma   90.00
#
_symmetry.space_group_name_H-M   'P 1'
#
loop_
_entity.id
_entity.type
_entity.pdbx_description
1 polymer ?
#
loop_
_entity_poly.entity_id
_entity_poly.type
_entity_poly.pdbx_seq_one_letter_code
_entity_poly.pdbx_strand_id
1 'polypeptide(L)'
;MMRNKNFIRLEISLFFIFLLFISIAYSQTSEEALKKYNDASAKIEELESKGYPTLPLYDLLDDAKNKYNQGNYEGSISSSDEIFQIADESVTLRGNILKYSSQIEILEGLGVDVSSMDLEMLYIKADYEVANFDLAKESLVQIKNKIDRVLMNYSGELLDELESLNEFIVEKNISILFYENYYDEQIQNYERKNYDEFLLNHAIFQDLKEIITLNFTINKELSKFEDMGVDTSRITDQRDYSTSLLYGLDVDGSLDAIKKANQDLELAIQINTKMSNFESEYERLNDLEILDNSTKRLYESCKSEFLLGNFNESYELMQESLDEFSRLERENIIFRGISKASLKKNLKEFILDNWPFILVLVIIILISYRPSVNFVSLKKKRKLLKNLEMKHELTITTQKELQKNYYFDKLIDKKDFKEEFERNEEEKIELSNLISLIKENIENLDEYFHELKSDFDHFFKKSKDKSVNKEILLQK
;
A
#
# COMPACT_ATOMS: atom_id res chain seq x y z
N MET A 1 -32.94 92.75 -43.34
CA MET A 1 -32.06 91.74 -42.73
C MET A 1 -31.29 91.01 -43.82
N MET A 2 -30.07 91.46 -44.15
CA MET A 2 -29.19 90.71 -45.05
C MET A 2 -28.46 89.66 -44.20
N ARG A 3 -28.92 88.41 -44.22
CA ARG A 3 -28.17 87.28 -43.67
C ARG A 3 -26.83 87.23 -44.42
N ASN A 4 -25.74 87.42 -43.69
CA ASN A 4 -24.39 87.53 -44.22
C ASN A 4 -24.01 86.21 -44.90
N LYS A 5 -23.78 86.20 -46.22
CA LYS A 5 -23.44 85.00 -47.00
C LYS A 5 -22.23 84.24 -46.44
N ASN A 6 -21.37 84.94 -45.70
CA ASN A 6 -20.21 84.35 -45.02
C ASN A 6 -20.60 83.45 -43.84
N PHE A 7 -21.75 83.69 -43.20
CA PHE A 7 -22.23 82.88 -42.08
C PHE A 7 -22.72 81.50 -42.55
N ILE A 8 -23.45 81.45 -43.67
CA ILE A 8 -23.94 80.21 -44.29
C ILE A 8 -22.78 79.32 -44.76
N ARG A 9 -21.70 79.91 -45.30
CA ARG A 9 -20.50 79.15 -45.69
C ARG A 9 -19.77 78.55 -44.49
N LEU A 10 -19.74 79.24 -43.35
CA LEU A 10 -19.12 78.73 -42.13
C LEU A 10 -19.89 77.53 -41.56
N GLU A 11 -21.23 77.62 -41.51
CA GLU A 11 -22.09 76.51 -41.03
C GLU A 11 -21.96 75.27 -41.92
N ILE A 12 -21.92 75.44 -43.25
CA ILE A 12 -21.71 74.32 -44.18
C ILE A 12 -20.32 73.69 -43.99
N SER A 13 -19.26 74.50 -43.86
CA SER A 13 -17.92 73.96 -43.60
C SER A 13 -17.81 73.24 -42.26
N LEU A 14 -18.43 73.75 -41.19
CA LEU A 14 -18.49 73.10 -39.88
C LEU A 14 -19.25 71.76 -39.95
N PHE A 15 -20.34 71.70 -40.71
CA PHE A 15 -21.08 70.46 -40.94
C PHE A 15 -20.25 69.41 -41.68
N PHE A 16 -19.49 69.81 -42.71
CA PHE A 16 -18.57 68.90 -43.42
C PHE A 16 -17.42 68.41 -42.53
N ILE A 17 -16.85 69.28 -41.70
CA ILE A 17 -15.82 68.90 -40.73
C ILE A 17 -16.40 67.91 -39.71
N PHE A 18 -17.62 68.18 -39.20
CA PHE A 18 -18.30 67.28 -38.28
C PHE A 18 -18.60 65.89 -38.88
N LEU A 19 -19.05 65.85 -40.14
CA LEU A 19 -19.23 64.60 -40.88
C LEU A 19 -17.91 63.83 -41.10
N LEU A 20 -16.81 64.54 -41.36
CA LEU A 20 -15.48 63.94 -41.45
C LEU A 20 -15.05 63.32 -40.11
N PHE A 21 -15.25 64.02 -38.99
CA PHE A 21 -14.94 63.48 -37.66
C PHE A 21 -15.77 62.24 -37.32
N ILE A 22 -17.08 62.22 -37.66
CA ILE A 22 -17.93 61.04 -37.48
C ILE A 22 -17.39 59.87 -38.34
N SER A 23 -16.99 60.13 -39.57
CA SER A 23 -16.49 59.10 -40.49
C SER A 23 -15.16 58.49 -40.01
N ILE A 24 -14.26 59.32 -39.47
CA ILE A 24 -12.97 58.86 -38.90
C ILE A 24 -13.21 58.01 -37.66
N ALA A 25 -14.06 58.45 -36.74
CA ALA A 25 -14.40 57.69 -35.54
C ALA A 25 -15.03 56.33 -35.92
N TYR A 26 -15.97 56.32 -36.86
CA TYR A 26 -16.62 55.09 -37.33
C TYR A 26 -15.64 54.11 -38.01
N SER A 27 -14.67 54.63 -38.76
CA SER A 27 -13.61 53.83 -39.39
C SER A 27 -12.68 53.18 -38.35
N GLN A 28 -12.32 53.91 -37.29
CA GLN A 28 -11.46 53.38 -36.23
C GLN A 28 -12.16 52.27 -35.44
N THR A 29 -13.42 52.47 -35.05
CA THR A 29 -14.19 51.45 -34.32
C THR A 29 -14.42 50.20 -35.19
N SER A 30 -14.60 50.37 -36.50
CA SER A 30 -14.73 49.24 -37.44
C SER A 30 -13.44 48.42 -37.56
N GLU A 31 -12.28 49.06 -37.62
CA GLU A 31 -10.99 48.38 -37.72
C GLU A 31 -10.66 47.64 -36.41
N GLU A 32 -10.92 48.28 -35.27
CA GLU A 32 -10.79 47.68 -33.95
C GLU A 32 -11.70 46.47 -33.77
N ALA A 33 -12.97 46.57 -34.16
CA ALA A 33 -13.92 45.44 -34.08
C ALA A 33 -13.47 44.24 -34.92
N LEU A 34 -12.97 44.46 -36.14
CA LEU A 34 -12.46 43.38 -36.98
C LEU A 34 -11.22 42.72 -36.36
N LYS A 35 -10.31 43.54 -35.82
CA LYS A 35 -9.11 43.04 -35.14
C LYS A 35 -9.49 42.18 -33.93
N LYS A 36 -10.37 42.69 -33.06
CA LYS A 36 -10.86 41.96 -31.87
C LYS A 36 -11.54 40.65 -32.23
N TYR A 37 -12.37 40.64 -33.27
CA TYR A 37 -12.98 39.42 -33.80
C TYR A 37 -11.92 38.40 -34.26
N ASN A 38 -10.93 38.83 -35.03
CA ASN A 38 -9.86 37.94 -35.51
C ASN A 38 -9.00 37.41 -34.35
N ASP A 39 -8.66 38.27 -33.39
CA ASP A 39 -7.90 37.89 -32.18
C ASP A 39 -8.71 36.86 -31.36
N ALA A 40 -10.02 37.05 -31.20
CA ALA A 40 -10.92 36.10 -30.52
C ALA A 40 -11.01 34.76 -31.26
N SER A 41 -11.13 34.78 -32.60
CA SER A 41 -11.10 33.56 -33.43
C SER A 41 -9.80 32.78 -33.23
N ALA A 42 -8.65 33.46 -33.27
CA ALA A 42 -7.35 32.84 -33.03
C ALA A 42 -7.22 32.28 -31.62
N LYS A 43 -7.81 32.95 -30.62
CA LYS A 43 -7.83 32.47 -29.23
C LYS A 43 -8.63 31.17 -29.09
N ILE A 44 -9.77 31.06 -29.78
CA ILE A 44 -10.58 29.85 -29.78
C ILE A 44 -9.81 28.68 -30.41
N GLU A 45 -9.17 28.89 -31.56
CA GLU A 45 -8.32 27.86 -32.19
C GLU A 45 -7.16 27.43 -31.28
N GLU A 46 -6.52 28.37 -30.58
CA GLU A 46 -5.48 28.08 -29.59
C GLU A 46 -6.02 27.16 -28.47
N LEU A 47 -7.19 27.48 -27.93
CA LEU A 47 -7.84 26.69 -26.88
C LEU A 47 -8.25 25.30 -27.35
N GLU A 48 -8.87 25.21 -28.52
CA GLU A 48 -9.26 23.92 -29.13
C GLU A 48 -8.03 23.02 -29.33
N SER A 49 -6.93 23.59 -29.84
CA SER A 49 -5.67 22.84 -30.05
C SER A 49 -5.07 22.28 -28.75
N LYS A 50 -5.37 22.91 -27.61
CA LYS A 50 -4.96 22.47 -26.27
C LYS A 50 -6.03 21.60 -25.57
N GLY A 51 -7.12 21.27 -26.26
CA GLY A 51 -8.22 20.44 -25.76
C GLY A 51 -9.09 21.14 -24.71
N TYR A 52 -9.18 22.47 -24.74
CA TYR A 52 -10.16 23.20 -23.95
C TYR A 52 -11.54 23.14 -24.62
N PRO A 53 -12.63 23.13 -23.85
CA PRO A 53 -13.98 23.17 -24.38
C PRO A 53 -14.27 24.54 -25.00
N THR A 54 -14.50 24.57 -26.32
CA THR A 54 -14.64 25.81 -27.11
C THR A 54 -16.03 26.03 -27.69
N LEU A 55 -16.96 25.07 -27.54
CA LEU A 55 -18.25 25.11 -28.22
C LEU A 55 -19.05 26.41 -27.97
N PRO A 56 -19.23 26.89 -26.72
CA PRO A 56 -19.95 28.15 -26.50
C PRO A 56 -19.20 29.38 -27.01
N LEU A 57 -17.88 29.31 -27.15
CA LEU A 57 -17.08 30.41 -27.67
C LEU A 57 -17.33 30.62 -29.17
N TYR A 58 -17.60 29.54 -29.91
CA TYR A 58 -17.98 29.65 -31.33
C TYR A 58 -19.35 30.32 -31.51
N ASP A 59 -20.32 30.07 -30.61
CA ASP A 59 -21.62 30.75 -30.64
C ASP A 59 -21.45 32.27 -30.42
N LEU A 60 -20.58 32.67 -29.48
CA LEU A 60 -20.23 34.08 -29.26
C LEU A 60 -19.47 34.69 -30.44
N LEU A 61 -18.59 33.91 -31.09
CA LEU A 61 -17.85 34.36 -32.26
C LEU A 61 -18.79 34.62 -33.44
N ASP A 62 -19.79 33.76 -33.64
CA ASP A 62 -20.84 33.95 -34.66
C ASP A 62 -21.71 35.18 -34.36
N ASP A 63 -22.07 35.43 -33.08
CA ASP A 63 -22.74 36.66 -32.66
C ASP A 63 -21.89 37.91 -32.93
N ALA A 64 -20.60 37.88 -32.58
CA ALA A 64 -19.65 38.96 -32.86
C ALA A 64 -19.60 39.28 -34.36
N LYS A 65 -19.47 38.26 -35.21
CA LYS A 65 -19.48 38.38 -36.67
C LYS A 65 -20.78 38.98 -37.20
N ASN A 66 -21.91 38.52 -36.67
CA ASN A 66 -23.23 39.03 -37.06
C ASN A 66 -23.38 40.52 -36.69
N LYS A 67 -22.97 40.92 -35.48
CA LYS A 67 -22.97 42.31 -35.02
C LYS A 67 -22.04 43.18 -35.88
N TYR A 68 -20.86 42.68 -36.24
CA TYR A 68 -19.93 43.35 -37.15
C TYR A 68 -20.58 43.61 -38.52
N ASN A 69 -21.17 42.58 -39.13
CA ASN A 69 -21.83 42.67 -40.43
C ASN A 69 -23.04 43.63 -40.45
N GLN A 70 -23.66 43.87 -39.29
CA GLN A 70 -24.76 44.82 -39.12
C GLN A 70 -24.28 46.27 -38.86
N GLY A 71 -22.97 46.50 -38.76
CA GLY A 71 -22.39 47.80 -38.39
C GLY A 71 -22.46 48.11 -36.88
N ASN A 72 -22.81 47.13 -36.04
CA ASN A 72 -22.79 47.23 -34.59
C ASN A 72 -21.39 46.84 -34.06
N TYR A 73 -20.40 47.71 -34.31
CA TYR A 73 -19.00 47.44 -33.98
C TYR A 73 -18.75 47.32 -32.47
N GLU A 74 -19.35 48.18 -31.65
CA GLU A 74 -19.26 48.09 -30.18
C GLU A 74 -19.81 46.75 -29.67
N GLY A 75 -20.93 46.28 -30.23
CA GLY A 75 -21.47 44.97 -29.90
C GLY A 75 -20.52 43.82 -30.29
N SER A 76 -19.85 43.93 -31.45
CA SER A 76 -18.86 42.95 -31.89
C SER A 76 -17.63 42.92 -30.98
N ILE A 77 -17.15 44.10 -30.55
CA ILE A 77 -16.04 44.23 -29.60
C ILE A 77 -16.43 43.58 -28.27
N SER A 78 -17.62 43.91 -27.74
CA SER A 78 -18.12 43.35 -26.48
C SER A 78 -18.21 41.82 -26.50
N SER A 79 -18.77 41.22 -27.56
CA SER A 79 -18.82 39.75 -27.69
C SER A 79 -17.42 39.15 -27.82
N SER A 80 -16.49 39.83 -28.50
CA SER A 80 -15.11 39.37 -28.63
C SER A 80 -14.35 39.43 -27.29
N ASP A 81 -14.57 40.46 -26.49
CA ASP A 81 -13.99 40.59 -25.15
C ASP A 81 -14.56 39.55 -24.17
N GLU A 82 -15.85 39.22 -24.29
CA GLU A 82 -16.49 38.14 -23.53
C GLU A 82 -15.85 36.77 -23.82
N ILE A 83 -15.48 36.50 -25.07
CA ILE A 83 -14.72 35.28 -25.44
C ILE A 83 -13.39 35.21 -24.68
N PHE A 84 -12.64 36.32 -24.61
CA PHE A 84 -11.37 36.35 -23.86
C PHE A 84 -11.56 36.11 -22.38
N GLN A 85 -12.60 36.70 -21.78
CA GLN A 85 -12.91 36.49 -20.37
C GLN A 85 -13.23 35.01 -20.09
N ILE A 86 -14.13 34.41 -20.87
CA ILE A 86 -14.51 33.00 -20.71
C ILE A 86 -13.31 32.07 -20.97
N ALA A 87 -12.46 32.41 -21.95
CA ALA A 87 -11.22 31.69 -22.23
C ALA A 87 -10.29 31.65 -21.00
N ASP A 88 -10.03 32.80 -20.38
CA ASP A 88 -9.16 32.90 -19.19
C ASP A 88 -9.76 32.17 -17.98
N GLU A 89 -11.09 32.26 -17.81
CA GLU A 89 -11.83 31.51 -16.78
C GLU A 89 -11.72 30.00 -17.00
N SER A 90 -11.89 29.51 -18.23
CA SER A 90 -11.75 28.09 -18.58
C SER A 90 -10.34 27.56 -18.32
N VAL A 91 -9.31 28.35 -18.64
CA VAL A 91 -7.90 28.00 -18.35
C VAL A 91 -7.66 27.88 -16.85
N THR A 92 -8.12 28.87 -16.09
CA THR A 92 -7.99 28.88 -14.63
C THR A 92 -8.72 27.71 -13.99
N LEU A 93 -9.95 27.44 -14.45
CA LEU A 93 -10.80 26.37 -13.93
C LEU A 93 -10.17 25.00 -14.17
N ARG A 94 -9.62 24.74 -15.37
CA ARG A 94 -8.88 23.51 -15.66
C ARG A 94 -7.68 23.32 -14.75
N GLY A 95 -6.91 24.39 -14.52
CA GLY A 95 -5.77 24.36 -13.60
C GLY A 95 -6.18 23.95 -12.18
N ASN A 96 -7.29 24.49 -11.69
CA ASN A 96 -7.82 24.12 -10.37
C ASN A 96 -8.37 22.69 -10.34
N ILE A 97 -9.05 22.21 -11.39
CA ILE A 97 -9.53 20.82 -11.49
C ILE A 97 -8.35 19.84 -11.40
N LEU A 98 -7.26 20.12 -12.11
CA LEU A 98 -6.05 19.30 -12.06
C LEU A 98 -5.40 19.32 -10.68
N LYS A 99 -5.26 20.51 -10.09
CA LYS A 99 -4.72 20.67 -8.73
C LYS A 99 -5.52 19.84 -7.71
N TYR A 100 -6.83 20.01 -7.67
CA TYR A 100 -7.68 19.32 -6.69
C TYR A 100 -7.80 17.83 -6.97
N SER A 101 -7.74 17.39 -8.23
CA SER A 101 -7.65 15.95 -8.55
C SER A 101 -6.38 15.33 -7.97
N SER A 102 -5.23 16.02 -8.09
CA SER A 102 -3.96 15.54 -7.54
C SER A 102 -3.98 15.50 -6.00
N GLN A 103 -4.59 16.48 -5.34
CA GLN A 103 -4.74 16.45 -3.87
C GLN A 103 -5.64 15.30 -3.40
N ILE A 104 -6.70 14.97 -4.16
CA ILE A 104 -7.56 13.81 -3.87
C ILE A 104 -6.77 12.50 -4.01
N GLU A 105 -5.96 12.35 -5.05
CA GLU A 105 -5.11 11.17 -5.26
C GLU A 105 -4.08 10.99 -4.12
N ILE A 106 -3.49 12.08 -3.64
CA ILE A 106 -2.59 12.05 -2.47
C ILE A 106 -3.35 11.55 -1.22
N LEU A 107 -4.55 12.08 -0.97
CA LEU A 107 -5.39 11.65 0.16
C LEU A 107 -5.79 10.17 0.05
N GLU A 108 -6.11 9.68 -1.14
CA GLU A 108 -6.38 8.26 -1.39
C GLU A 108 -5.17 7.39 -1.06
N GLY A 109 -3.97 7.80 -1.51
CA GLY A 109 -2.70 7.12 -1.21
C GLY A 109 -2.38 7.05 0.28
N LEU A 110 -2.89 8.00 1.07
CA LEU A 110 -2.80 8.02 2.53
C LEU A 110 -3.89 7.18 3.23
N GLY A 111 -4.73 6.47 2.46
CA GLY A 111 -5.80 5.61 2.96
C GLY A 111 -7.06 6.36 3.41
N VAL A 112 -7.19 7.64 3.07
CA VAL A 112 -8.41 8.40 3.35
C VAL A 112 -9.51 8.01 2.36
N ASP A 113 -10.74 7.78 2.83
CA ASP A 113 -11.88 7.53 1.95
C ASP A 113 -12.27 8.80 1.19
N VAL A 114 -11.83 8.85 -0.07
CA VAL A 114 -12.10 9.97 -1.00
C VAL A 114 -13.24 9.70 -1.97
N SER A 115 -13.97 8.58 -1.84
CA SER A 115 -14.97 8.13 -2.83
C SER A 115 -16.01 9.21 -3.17
N SER A 116 -16.43 9.98 -2.16
CA SER A 116 -17.38 11.09 -2.36
C SER A 116 -16.78 12.28 -3.11
N MET A 117 -15.50 12.58 -2.89
CA MET A 117 -14.79 13.66 -3.58
C MET A 117 -14.48 13.28 -5.02
N ASP A 118 -14.12 12.03 -5.27
CA ASP A 118 -13.89 11.51 -6.63
C ASP A 118 -15.15 11.59 -7.49
N LEU A 119 -16.27 11.15 -6.93
CA LEU A 119 -17.55 11.22 -7.64
C LEU A 119 -17.93 12.67 -7.98
N GLU A 120 -17.77 13.59 -7.03
CA GLU A 120 -18.02 15.02 -7.28
C GLU A 120 -17.03 15.61 -8.29
N MET A 121 -15.75 15.23 -8.23
CA MET A 121 -14.73 15.64 -9.20
C MET A 121 -15.06 15.13 -10.62
N LEU A 122 -15.62 13.93 -10.73
CA LEU A 122 -16.09 13.39 -12.01
C LEU A 122 -17.21 14.24 -12.60
N TYR A 123 -18.19 14.66 -11.78
CA TYR A 123 -19.24 15.57 -12.22
C TYR A 123 -18.69 16.94 -12.61
N ILE A 124 -17.75 17.49 -11.86
CA ILE A 124 -17.10 18.77 -12.20
C ILE A 124 -16.37 18.69 -13.54
N LYS A 125 -15.66 17.58 -13.79
CA LYS A 125 -14.98 17.34 -15.09
C LYS A 125 -16.00 17.27 -16.23
N ALA A 126 -17.11 16.56 -16.03
CA ALA A 126 -18.19 16.48 -17.02
C ALA A 126 -18.82 17.85 -17.31
N ASP A 127 -19.15 18.63 -16.27
CA ASP A 127 -19.68 20.00 -16.41
C ASP A 127 -18.69 20.91 -17.13
N TYR A 128 -17.39 20.79 -16.80
CA TYR A 128 -16.34 21.52 -17.49
C TYR A 128 -16.25 21.15 -18.97
N GLU A 129 -16.28 19.85 -19.32
CA GLU A 129 -16.19 19.36 -20.70
C GLU A 129 -17.35 19.83 -21.59
N VAL A 130 -18.56 19.97 -21.03
CA VAL A 130 -19.71 20.55 -21.73
C VAL A 130 -19.78 22.08 -21.62
N ALA A 131 -18.70 22.72 -21.14
CA ALA A 131 -18.53 24.15 -20.99
C ALA A 131 -19.52 24.85 -20.05
N ASN A 132 -20.03 24.13 -19.04
CA ASN A 132 -20.85 24.67 -17.97
C ASN A 132 -19.97 25.22 -16.83
N PHE A 133 -19.20 26.27 -17.13
CA PHE A 133 -18.14 26.77 -16.25
C PHE A 133 -18.64 27.27 -14.90
N ASP A 134 -19.85 27.85 -14.84
CA ASP A 134 -20.42 28.35 -13.60
C ASP A 134 -20.71 27.23 -12.60
N LEU A 135 -21.39 26.16 -13.04
CA LEU A 135 -21.67 25.00 -12.17
C LEU A 135 -20.39 24.27 -11.77
N ALA A 136 -19.47 24.09 -12.72
CA ALA A 136 -18.17 23.47 -12.43
C ALA A 136 -17.39 24.27 -11.39
N LYS A 137 -17.36 25.61 -11.50
CA LYS A 137 -16.69 26.51 -10.56
C LYS A 137 -17.32 26.48 -9.17
N GLU A 138 -18.64 26.54 -9.08
CA GLU A 138 -19.36 26.45 -7.80
C GLU A 138 -19.07 25.12 -7.10
N SER A 139 -19.18 24.02 -7.83
CA SER A 139 -18.92 22.67 -7.32
C SER A 139 -17.46 22.49 -6.90
N LEU A 140 -16.51 23.10 -7.64
CA LEU A 140 -15.09 23.05 -7.30
C LEU A 140 -14.77 23.77 -5.98
N VAL A 141 -15.49 24.84 -5.66
CA VAL A 141 -15.36 25.52 -4.34
C VAL A 141 -15.82 24.59 -3.21
N GLN A 142 -16.87 23.80 -3.43
CA GLN A 142 -17.34 22.82 -2.44
C GLN A 142 -16.32 21.71 -2.23
N ILE A 143 -15.77 21.15 -3.32
CA ILE A 143 -14.67 20.18 -3.27
C ILE A 143 -13.46 20.74 -2.53
N LYS A 144 -13.03 21.97 -2.87
CA LYS A 144 -11.91 22.63 -2.19
C LYS A 144 -12.12 22.66 -0.68
N ASN A 145 -13.30 23.10 -0.23
CA ASN A 145 -13.59 23.19 1.20
C ASN A 145 -13.63 21.82 1.89
N LYS A 146 -14.03 20.76 1.17
CA LYS A 146 -13.97 19.38 1.68
C LYS A 146 -12.54 18.89 1.79
N ILE A 147 -11.73 19.09 0.76
CA ILE A 147 -10.29 18.79 0.75
C ILE A 147 -9.62 19.51 1.92
N ASP A 148 -9.78 20.83 2.03
CA ASP A 148 -9.17 21.64 3.10
C ASP A 148 -9.54 21.12 4.51
N ARG A 149 -10.80 20.69 4.70
CA ARG A 149 -11.25 20.13 5.99
C ARG A 149 -10.60 18.78 6.30
N VAL A 150 -10.54 17.90 5.30
CA VAL A 150 -9.91 16.58 5.46
C VAL A 150 -8.41 16.73 5.69
N LEU A 151 -7.74 17.59 4.91
CA LEU A 151 -6.34 17.95 5.09
C LEU A 151 -6.09 18.48 6.51
N MET A 152 -6.91 19.41 6.99
CA MET A 152 -6.76 19.97 8.34
C MET A 152 -6.92 18.90 9.43
N ASN A 153 -7.93 18.03 9.32
CA ASN A 153 -8.15 16.98 10.31
C ASN A 153 -6.99 15.98 10.32
N TYR A 154 -6.62 15.45 9.15
CA TYR A 154 -5.54 14.48 9.03
C TYR A 154 -4.21 15.07 9.46
N SER A 155 -3.94 16.33 9.10
CA SER A 155 -2.71 17.00 9.51
C SER A 155 -2.63 17.18 11.03
N GLY A 156 -3.77 17.37 11.71
CA GLY A 156 -3.82 17.40 13.17
C GLY A 156 -3.45 16.05 13.80
N GLU A 157 -3.98 14.95 13.25
CA GLU A 157 -3.62 13.59 13.72
C GLU A 157 -2.13 13.30 13.54
N LEU A 158 -1.55 13.70 12.40
CA LEU A 158 -0.11 13.58 12.17
C LEU A 158 0.73 14.44 13.10
N LEU A 159 0.26 15.65 13.42
CA LEU A 159 0.93 16.52 14.37
C LEU A 159 0.98 15.86 15.75
N ASP A 160 -0.14 15.29 16.22
CA ASP A 160 -0.19 14.56 17.49
C ASP A 160 0.79 13.37 17.50
N GLU A 161 0.89 12.62 16.39
CA GLU A 161 1.89 11.55 16.25
C GLU A 161 3.33 12.06 16.28
N LEU A 162 3.60 13.17 15.58
CA LEU A 162 4.91 13.81 15.50
C LEU A 162 5.35 14.33 16.88
N GLU A 163 4.44 14.97 17.62
CA GLU A 163 4.66 15.41 18.98
C GLU A 163 4.92 14.22 19.91
N SER A 164 4.14 13.14 19.81
CA SER A 164 4.35 11.93 20.60
C SER A 164 5.71 11.27 20.35
N LEU A 165 6.17 11.23 19.09
CA LEU A 165 7.50 10.74 18.75
C LEU A 165 8.60 11.66 19.31
N ASN A 166 8.41 12.97 19.23
CA ASN A 166 9.36 13.93 19.80
C ASN A 166 9.45 13.79 21.33
N GLU A 167 8.32 13.65 22.02
CA GLU A 167 8.28 13.38 23.46
C GLU A 167 9.05 12.10 23.81
N PHE A 168 8.86 11.02 23.03
CA PHE A 168 9.60 9.77 23.21
C PHE A 168 11.12 9.97 23.04
N ILE A 169 11.55 10.69 22.01
CA ILE A 169 12.97 10.98 21.75
C ILE A 169 13.59 11.76 22.90
N VAL A 170 12.90 12.79 23.39
CA VAL A 170 13.35 13.61 24.53
C VAL A 170 13.38 12.78 25.82
N GLU A 171 12.33 12.00 26.12
CA GLU A 171 12.25 11.15 27.31
C GLU A 171 13.37 10.11 27.34
N LYS A 172 13.72 9.53 26.18
CA LYS A 172 14.78 8.54 26.04
C LYS A 172 16.17 9.14 25.80
N ASN A 173 16.28 10.48 25.75
CA ASN A 173 17.53 11.19 25.48
C ASN A 173 18.23 10.69 24.20
N ILE A 174 17.44 10.46 23.15
CA ILE A 174 17.92 10.04 21.83
C ILE A 174 18.30 11.31 21.05
N SER A 175 19.54 11.41 20.60
CA SER A 175 19.98 12.57 19.80
C SER A 175 20.04 12.20 18.32
N ILE A 176 19.11 12.74 17.52
CA ILE A 176 19.06 12.58 16.07
C ILE A 176 18.86 13.96 15.44
N LEU A 177 19.96 14.66 15.15
CA LEU A 177 19.96 16.01 14.57
C LEU A 177 19.08 16.13 13.32
N PHE A 178 19.02 15.08 12.49
CA PHE A 178 18.15 15.06 11.31
C PHE A 178 16.67 15.17 11.69
N TYR A 179 16.24 14.45 12.74
CA TYR A 179 14.86 14.48 13.22
C TYR A 179 14.48 15.87 13.75
N GLU A 180 15.37 16.55 14.46
CA GLU A 180 15.11 17.91 14.98
C GLU A 180 14.82 18.89 13.83
N ASN A 181 15.65 18.87 12.78
CA ASN A 181 15.44 19.72 11.61
C ASN A 181 14.14 19.35 10.87
N TYR A 182 13.88 18.05 10.70
CA TYR A 182 12.66 17.55 10.07
C TYR A 182 11.42 17.97 10.86
N TYR A 183 11.43 17.81 12.18
CA TYR A 183 10.36 18.21 13.09
C TYR A 183 10.07 19.70 12.94
N ASP A 184 11.08 20.56 13.05
CA ASP A 184 10.91 22.01 12.93
C ASP A 184 10.32 22.42 11.56
N GLU A 185 10.75 21.77 10.48
CA GLU A 185 10.22 21.99 9.14
C GLU A 185 8.74 21.58 9.03
N GLN A 186 8.38 20.40 9.56
CA GLN A 186 7.00 19.92 9.55
C GLN A 186 6.07 20.81 10.38
N ILE A 187 6.52 21.27 11.55
CA ILE A 187 5.77 22.25 12.37
C ILE A 187 5.54 23.54 11.58
N GLN A 188 6.58 24.08 10.92
CA GLN A 188 6.43 25.28 10.10
C GLN A 188 5.46 25.08 8.92
N ASN A 189 5.49 23.93 8.26
CA ASN A 189 4.58 23.60 7.17
C ASN A 189 3.13 23.52 7.66
N TYR A 190 2.90 22.90 8.82
CA TYR A 190 1.59 22.85 9.47
C TYR A 190 1.08 24.26 9.84
N GLU A 191 1.90 25.07 10.51
CA GLU A 191 1.54 26.44 10.94
C GLU A 191 1.21 27.35 9.76
N ARG A 192 1.93 27.20 8.64
CA ARG A 192 1.68 27.94 7.38
C ARG A 192 0.50 27.40 6.59
N LYS A 193 -0.17 26.33 7.05
CA LYS A 193 -1.25 25.62 6.36
C LYS A 193 -0.83 25.08 5.00
N ASN A 194 0.44 24.72 4.85
CA ASN A 194 0.98 24.08 3.67
C ASN A 194 0.80 22.57 3.77
N TYR A 195 -0.47 22.14 3.86
CA TYR A 195 -0.81 20.74 4.15
C TYR A 195 -0.35 19.78 3.06
N ASP A 196 -0.28 20.23 1.79
CA ASP A 196 0.22 19.41 0.69
C ASP A 196 1.66 18.94 0.94
N GLU A 197 2.53 19.85 1.37
CA GLU A 197 3.94 19.56 1.65
C GLU A 197 4.11 18.79 2.97
N PHE A 198 3.26 19.06 3.96
CA PHE A 198 3.22 18.32 5.22
C PHE A 198 2.82 16.85 4.98
N LEU A 199 1.84 16.60 4.11
CA LEU A 199 1.38 15.25 3.75
C LEU A 199 2.37 14.49 2.89
N LEU A 200 3.05 15.16 1.96
CA LEU A 200 4.05 14.51 1.10
C LEU A 200 5.18 13.88 1.92
N ASN A 201 5.44 14.43 3.10
CA ASN A 201 6.44 13.96 4.04
C ASN A 201 5.92 12.88 5.02
N HIS A 202 4.65 12.48 4.95
CA HIS A 202 4.09 11.47 5.85
C HIS A 202 4.82 10.12 5.77
N ALA A 203 5.18 9.67 4.55
CA ALA A 203 5.93 8.44 4.38
C ALA A 203 7.29 8.51 5.10
N ILE A 204 8.02 9.62 4.91
CA ILE A 204 9.28 9.89 5.61
C ILE A 204 9.08 9.88 7.12
N PHE A 205 8.00 10.47 7.63
CA PHE A 205 7.69 10.43 9.06
C PHE A 205 7.50 9.00 9.59
N GLN A 206 6.76 8.14 8.88
CA GLN A 206 6.55 6.74 9.30
C GLN A 206 7.86 5.96 9.31
N ASP A 207 8.71 6.15 8.30
CA ASP A 207 10.02 5.50 8.23
C ASP A 207 10.93 5.98 9.38
N LEU A 208 10.93 7.28 9.68
CA LEU A 208 11.67 7.84 10.82
C LEU A 208 11.18 7.27 12.15
N LYS A 209 9.87 7.20 12.34
CA LYS A 209 9.26 6.60 13.54
C LYS A 209 9.71 5.15 13.71
N GLU A 210 9.72 4.37 12.63
CA GLU A 210 10.20 2.99 12.65
C GLU A 210 11.70 2.91 12.96
N ILE A 211 12.54 3.70 12.29
CA ILE A 211 13.99 3.75 12.52
C ILE A 211 14.31 4.06 13.99
N ILE A 212 13.66 5.08 14.56
CA ILE A 212 13.90 5.52 15.93
C ILE A 212 13.47 4.46 16.95
N THR A 213 12.30 3.84 16.72
CA THR A 213 11.78 2.77 17.58
C THR A 213 12.68 1.53 17.55
N LEU A 214 13.13 1.12 16.38
CA LEU A 214 14.04 -0.01 16.21
C LEU A 214 15.41 0.26 16.83
N ASN A 215 15.99 1.44 16.61
CA ASN A 215 17.27 1.84 17.19
C ASN A 215 17.22 1.79 18.73
N PHE A 216 16.16 2.34 19.34
CA PHE A 216 15.98 2.26 20.79
C PHE A 216 15.86 0.81 21.29
N THR A 217 15.05 0.00 20.62
CA THR A 217 14.85 -1.42 20.97
C THR A 217 16.16 -2.20 20.89
N ILE A 218 16.93 -1.99 19.81
CA ILE A 218 18.22 -2.61 19.60
C ILE A 218 19.19 -2.24 20.72
N ASN A 219 19.33 -0.95 21.05
CA ASN A 219 20.24 -0.51 22.12
C ASN A 219 19.90 -1.14 23.47
N LYS A 220 18.61 -1.21 23.80
CA LYS A 220 18.14 -1.80 25.05
C LYS A 220 18.50 -3.29 25.14
N GLU A 221 18.27 -4.06 24.09
CA GLU A 221 18.52 -5.51 24.11
C GLU A 221 20.01 -5.85 23.93
N LEU A 222 20.77 -5.08 23.14
CA LEU A 222 22.21 -5.28 22.94
C LEU A 222 22.99 -5.29 24.26
N SER A 223 22.67 -4.37 25.18
CA SER A 223 23.32 -4.32 26.50
C SER A 223 23.24 -5.64 27.27
N LYS A 224 22.14 -6.39 27.13
CA LYS A 224 21.98 -7.70 27.78
C LYS A 224 22.89 -8.76 27.17
N PHE A 225 23.10 -8.73 25.85
CA PHE A 225 24.00 -9.66 25.17
C PHE A 225 25.47 -9.34 25.45
N GLU A 226 25.81 -8.06 25.53
CA GLU A 226 27.15 -7.60 25.93
C GLU A 226 27.50 -8.07 27.35
N ASP A 227 26.55 -7.96 28.30
CA ASP A 227 26.69 -8.49 29.67
C ASP A 227 26.90 -10.02 29.69
N MET A 228 26.39 -10.73 28.68
CA MET A 228 26.60 -12.17 28.49
C MET A 228 27.93 -12.51 27.80
N GLY A 229 28.70 -11.51 27.37
CA GLY A 229 29.96 -11.69 26.63
C GLY A 229 29.78 -12.08 25.17
N VAL A 230 28.61 -11.83 24.58
CA VAL A 230 28.35 -12.03 23.15
C VAL A 230 28.95 -10.87 22.36
N ASP A 231 29.65 -11.16 21.26
CA ASP A 231 30.12 -10.13 20.33
C ASP A 231 28.92 -9.54 19.56
N THR A 232 28.62 -8.27 19.85
CA THR A 232 27.53 -7.50 19.26
C THR A 232 27.98 -6.60 18.11
N SER A 233 29.27 -6.64 17.75
CA SER A 233 29.89 -5.68 16.82
C SER A 233 29.16 -5.62 15.48
N ARG A 234 28.72 -6.74 14.93
CA ARG A 234 27.95 -6.79 13.67
C ARG A 234 26.62 -6.03 13.73
N ILE A 235 25.86 -6.15 14.83
CA ILE A 235 24.57 -5.45 15.00
C ILE A 235 24.84 -3.96 15.22
N THR A 236 25.84 -3.65 16.05
CA THR A 236 26.30 -2.28 16.33
C THR A 236 26.73 -1.56 15.05
N ASP A 237 27.54 -2.19 14.20
CA ASP A 237 28.00 -1.62 12.94
C ASP A 237 26.84 -1.32 11.97
N GLN A 238 25.85 -2.21 11.87
CA GLN A 238 24.68 -1.99 11.01
C GLN A 238 23.79 -0.84 11.53
N ARG A 239 23.59 -0.77 12.86
CA ARG A 239 22.85 0.33 13.51
C ARG A 239 23.57 1.67 13.32
N ASP A 240 24.89 1.71 13.48
CA ASP A 240 25.68 2.93 13.33
C ASP A 240 25.75 3.36 11.86
N TYR A 241 25.78 2.39 10.94
CA TYR A 241 25.64 2.64 9.51
C TYR A 241 24.27 3.24 9.16
N SER A 242 23.16 2.70 9.68
CA SER A 242 21.82 3.30 9.56
C SER A 242 21.81 4.75 10.03
N THR A 243 22.38 5.02 11.21
CA THR A 243 22.48 6.38 11.76
C THR A 243 23.28 7.32 10.84
N SER A 244 24.37 6.81 10.25
CA SER A 244 25.20 7.55 9.30
C SER A 244 24.46 7.87 8.00
N LEU A 245 23.68 6.92 7.46
CA LEU A 245 22.83 7.14 6.29
C LEU A 245 21.76 8.20 6.56
N LEU A 246 21.18 8.18 7.77
CA LEU A 246 20.20 9.17 8.18
C LEU A 246 20.77 10.60 8.21
N TYR A 247 22.01 10.78 8.69
CA TYR A 247 22.71 12.06 8.58
C TYR A 247 23.01 12.46 7.12
N GLY A 248 23.13 11.49 6.22
CA GLY A 248 23.24 11.68 4.78
C GLY A 248 21.91 11.92 4.05
N LEU A 249 20.79 12.02 4.79
CA LEU A 249 19.42 12.16 4.26
C LEU A 249 18.92 10.95 3.44
N ASP A 250 19.54 9.78 3.58
CA ASP A 250 19.12 8.53 2.95
C ASP A 250 18.22 7.75 3.92
N VAL A 251 16.94 8.12 3.97
CA VAL A 251 15.94 7.54 4.88
C VAL A 251 15.67 6.08 4.55
N ASP A 252 15.47 5.76 3.27
CA ASP A 252 15.21 4.38 2.81
C ASP A 252 16.38 3.46 3.13
N GLY A 253 17.61 3.87 2.80
CA GLY A 253 18.81 3.10 3.11
C GLY A 253 19.02 2.93 4.61
N SER A 254 18.69 3.96 5.40
CA SER A 254 18.72 3.89 6.87
C SER A 254 17.71 2.87 7.41
N LEU A 255 16.49 2.85 6.86
CA LEU A 255 15.44 1.91 7.26
C LEU A 255 15.83 0.45 6.96
N ASP A 256 16.40 0.20 5.78
CA ASP A 256 16.88 -1.14 5.40
C ASP A 256 18.00 -1.61 6.33
N ALA A 257 18.95 -0.73 6.64
CA ALA A 257 20.08 -1.04 7.52
C ALA A 257 19.62 -1.35 8.96
N ILE A 258 18.69 -0.57 9.52
CA ILE A 258 18.19 -0.81 10.88
C ILE A 258 17.30 -2.05 10.97
N LYS A 259 16.52 -2.36 9.91
CA LYS A 259 15.75 -3.61 9.83
C LYS A 259 16.65 -4.82 9.83
N LYS A 260 17.77 -4.76 9.12
CA LYS A 260 18.79 -5.84 9.12
C LYS A 260 19.42 -6.02 10.51
N ALA A 261 19.74 -4.92 11.19
CA ALA A 261 20.26 -4.96 12.56
C ALA A 261 19.24 -5.61 13.52
N ASN A 262 17.95 -5.27 13.37
CA ASN A 262 16.88 -5.87 14.16
C ASN A 262 16.69 -7.37 13.86
N GLN A 263 16.82 -7.80 12.59
CA GLN A 263 16.75 -9.23 12.24
C GLN A 263 17.88 -10.04 12.90
N ASP A 264 19.11 -9.52 12.86
CA ASP A 264 20.25 -10.15 13.53
C ASP A 264 20.03 -10.23 15.05
N LEU A 265 19.45 -9.20 15.66
CA LEU A 265 19.07 -9.19 17.08
C LEU A 265 17.97 -10.20 17.41
N GLU A 266 16.91 -10.28 16.60
CA GLU A 266 15.82 -11.25 16.79
C GLU A 266 16.34 -12.69 16.72
N LEU A 267 17.27 -12.98 15.81
CA LEU A 267 17.96 -14.27 15.76
C LEU A 267 18.74 -14.52 17.05
N ALA A 268 19.50 -13.54 17.54
CA ALA A 268 20.23 -13.67 18.80
C ALA A 268 19.30 -13.99 19.99
N ILE A 269 18.14 -13.31 20.08
CA ILE A 269 17.11 -13.56 21.10
C ILE A 269 16.54 -14.99 20.98
N GLN A 270 16.23 -15.44 19.77
CA GLN A 270 15.71 -16.78 19.54
C GLN A 270 16.73 -17.87 19.91
N ILE A 271 17.99 -17.69 19.54
CA ILE A 271 19.08 -18.62 19.86
C ILE A 271 19.24 -18.70 21.37
N ASN A 272 19.36 -17.55 22.05
CA ASN A 272 19.51 -17.51 23.50
C ASN A 272 18.35 -18.19 24.24
N THR A 273 17.12 -17.96 23.79
CA THR A 273 15.93 -18.62 24.34
C THR A 273 16.00 -20.14 24.15
N LYS A 274 16.39 -20.60 22.95
CA LYS A 274 16.56 -22.02 22.66
C LYS A 274 17.70 -22.64 23.48
N MET A 275 18.82 -21.95 23.63
CA MET A 275 19.96 -22.40 24.44
C MET A 275 19.56 -22.54 25.91
N SER A 276 18.88 -21.55 26.49
CA SER A 276 18.43 -21.62 27.89
C SER A 276 17.46 -22.79 28.12
N ASN A 277 16.51 -23.01 27.20
CA ASN A 277 15.62 -24.17 27.27
C ASN A 277 16.40 -25.49 27.16
N PHE A 278 17.34 -25.56 26.21
CA PHE A 278 18.17 -26.73 25.99
C PHE A 278 19.06 -27.05 27.19
N GLU A 279 19.70 -26.05 27.81
CA GLU A 279 20.54 -26.24 29.01
C GLU A 279 19.72 -26.86 30.14
N SER A 280 18.49 -26.40 30.36
CA SER A 280 17.60 -26.96 31.39
C SER A 280 17.23 -28.43 31.14
N GLU A 281 17.07 -28.84 29.88
CA GLU A 281 16.77 -30.23 29.51
C GLU A 281 18.03 -31.11 29.46
N TYR A 282 19.15 -30.52 29.04
CA TYR A 282 20.45 -31.16 28.94
C TYR A 282 20.95 -31.60 30.32
N GLU A 283 20.85 -30.73 31.34
CA GLU A 283 21.23 -31.07 32.72
C GLU A 283 20.46 -32.31 33.22
N ARG A 284 19.14 -32.35 32.99
CA ARG A 284 18.27 -33.48 33.36
C ARG A 284 18.70 -34.80 32.72
N LEU A 285 19.18 -34.79 31.48
CA LEU A 285 19.59 -36.01 30.76
C LEU A 285 21.06 -36.38 30.98
N ASN A 286 21.91 -35.40 31.28
CA ASN A 286 23.32 -35.63 31.61
C ASN A 286 23.43 -36.40 32.94
N ASP A 287 22.56 -36.09 33.91
CA ASP A 287 22.41 -36.85 35.18
C ASP A 287 22.03 -38.32 34.97
N LEU A 288 21.51 -38.66 33.80
CA LEU A 288 21.07 -40.00 33.43
C LEU A 288 22.10 -40.76 32.56
N GLU A 289 23.28 -40.17 32.29
CA GLU A 289 24.35 -40.73 31.44
C GLU A 289 23.89 -41.15 30.02
N ILE A 290 22.85 -40.50 29.48
CA ILE A 290 22.27 -40.84 28.16
C ILE A 290 22.97 -40.08 27.02
N LEU A 291 23.64 -38.97 27.33
CA LEU A 291 24.11 -38.01 26.35
C LEU A 291 25.37 -38.49 25.63
N ASP A 292 25.31 -38.52 24.28
CA ASP A 292 26.47 -38.79 23.44
C ASP A 292 27.35 -37.54 23.28
N ASN A 293 28.63 -37.76 23.02
CA ASN A 293 29.61 -36.71 22.77
C ASN A 293 29.28 -35.87 21.52
N SER A 294 28.46 -36.37 20.59
CA SER A 294 28.05 -35.64 19.38
C SER A 294 27.19 -34.41 19.73
N THR A 295 26.10 -34.59 20.46
CA THR A 295 25.18 -33.53 20.87
C THR A 295 25.88 -32.47 21.69
N LYS A 296 26.75 -32.90 22.63
CA LYS A 296 27.55 -31.98 23.43
C LYS A 296 28.45 -31.12 22.55
N ARG A 297 29.14 -31.70 21.57
CA ARG A 297 29.99 -30.94 20.65
C ARG A 297 29.20 -29.94 19.83
N LEU A 298 28.06 -30.33 19.28
CA LEU A 298 27.18 -29.42 18.51
C LEU A 298 26.71 -28.24 19.38
N TYR A 299 26.31 -28.52 20.63
CA TYR A 299 25.90 -27.47 21.56
C TYR A 299 27.04 -26.51 21.93
N GLU A 300 28.23 -27.03 22.24
CA GLU A 300 29.42 -26.20 22.54
C GLU A 300 29.85 -25.37 21.31
N SER A 301 29.76 -25.94 20.11
CA SER A 301 29.99 -25.21 18.85
C SER A 301 28.95 -24.10 18.66
N CYS A 302 27.65 -24.38 18.86
CA CYS A 302 26.59 -23.39 18.82
C CYS A 302 26.85 -22.22 19.78
N LYS A 303 27.24 -22.53 21.02
CA LYS A 303 27.57 -21.53 22.06
C LYS A 303 28.79 -20.70 21.68
N SER A 304 29.83 -21.33 21.12
CA SER A 304 31.01 -20.65 20.61
C SER A 304 30.65 -19.67 19.50
N GLU A 305 29.90 -20.11 18.48
CA GLU A 305 29.48 -19.25 17.37
C GLU A 305 28.53 -18.12 17.83
N PHE A 306 27.66 -18.41 18.79
CA PHE A 306 26.79 -17.40 19.42
C PHE A 306 27.62 -16.29 20.06
N LEU A 307 28.62 -16.65 20.87
CA LEU A 307 29.50 -15.70 21.54
C LEU A 307 30.36 -14.89 20.55
N LEU A 308 30.67 -15.45 19.38
CA LEU A 308 31.38 -14.77 18.29
C LEU A 308 30.48 -13.87 17.43
N GLY A 309 29.18 -13.76 17.73
CA GLY A 309 28.25 -12.95 16.95
C GLY A 309 27.85 -13.56 15.60
N ASN A 310 28.16 -14.85 15.36
CA ASN A 310 27.83 -15.58 14.14
C ASN A 310 26.42 -16.19 14.24
N PHE A 311 25.39 -15.34 14.35
CA PHE A 311 24.03 -15.77 14.69
C PHE A 311 23.41 -16.78 13.72
N ASN A 312 23.67 -16.67 12.41
CA ASN A 312 23.15 -17.63 11.44
C ASN A 312 23.72 -19.04 11.64
N GLU A 313 25.05 -19.15 11.75
CA GLU A 313 25.75 -20.42 11.98
C GLU A 313 25.34 -21.02 13.33
N SER A 314 25.28 -20.18 14.37
CA SER A 314 24.82 -20.59 15.69
C SER A 314 23.38 -21.11 15.66
N TYR A 315 22.48 -20.47 14.91
CA TYR A 315 21.11 -20.95 14.77
C TYR A 315 21.03 -22.33 14.10
N GLU A 316 21.81 -22.57 13.03
CA GLU A 316 21.88 -23.86 12.35
C GLU A 316 22.42 -24.95 13.28
N LEU A 317 23.55 -24.70 13.96
CA LEU A 317 24.11 -25.61 14.95
C LEU A 317 23.14 -25.89 16.11
N MET A 318 22.35 -24.89 16.52
CA MET A 318 21.32 -25.08 17.54
C MET A 318 20.21 -26.01 17.05
N GLN A 319 19.77 -25.89 15.79
CA GLN A 319 18.79 -26.82 15.21
C GLN A 319 19.34 -28.24 15.13
N GLU A 320 20.58 -28.41 14.66
CA GLU A 320 21.22 -29.73 14.60
C GLU A 320 21.35 -30.36 15.99
N SER A 321 21.75 -29.57 17.00
CA SER A 321 21.83 -30.02 18.39
C SER A 321 20.46 -30.47 18.93
N LEU A 322 19.40 -29.70 18.65
CA LEU A 322 18.02 -30.05 19.07
C LEU A 322 17.50 -31.31 18.36
N ASP A 323 17.79 -31.49 17.08
CA ASP A 323 17.39 -32.66 16.31
C ASP A 323 18.10 -33.93 16.80
N GLU A 324 19.41 -33.82 17.06
CA GLU A 324 20.21 -34.91 17.61
C GLU A 324 19.77 -35.26 19.03
N PHE A 325 19.51 -34.25 19.87
CA PHE A 325 18.95 -34.44 21.21
C PHE A 325 17.60 -35.16 21.16
N SER A 326 16.70 -34.73 20.27
CA SER A 326 15.41 -35.38 20.06
C SER A 326 15.56 -36.81 19.53
N ARG A 327 16.58 -37.10 18.72
CA ARG A 327 16.92 -38.45 18.26
C ARG A 327 17.33 -39.34 19.43
N LEU A 328 18.24 -38.87 20.29
CA LEU A 328 18.69 -39.58 21.48
C LEU A 328 17.55 -39.82 22.47
N GLU A 329 16.67 -38.83 22.66
CA GLU A 329 15.50 -39.02 23.53
C GLU A 329 14.58 -40.12 23.00
N ARG A 330 14.30 -40.14 21.69
CA ARG A 330 13.53 -41.22 21.06
C ARG A 330 14.20 -42.58 21.21
N GLU A 331 15.51 -42.67 20.96
CA GLU A 331 16.27 -43.91 21.10
C GLU A 331 16.27 -44.42 22.54
N ASN A 332 16.40 -43.52 23.52
CA ASN A 332 16.34 -43.88 24.92
C ASN A 332 14.92 -44.27 25.39
N ILE A 333 13.86 -43.62 24.88
CA ILE A 333 12.48 -44.06 25.13
C ILE A 333 12.28 -45.47 24.55
N ILE A 334 12.80 -45.76 23.37
CA ILE A 334 12.77 -47.10 22.77
C ILE A 334 13.59 -48.08 23.61
N PHE A 335 14.80 -47.73 24.06
CA PHE A 335 15.67 -48.59 24.85
C PHE A 335 15.10 -48.86 26.25
N ARG A 336 14.50 -47.85 26.91
CA ARG A 336 13.78 -48.00 28.18
C ARG A 336 12.46 -48.75 28.01
N GLY A 337 11.76 -48.53 26.89
CA GLY A 337 10.55 -49.27 26.51
C GLY A 337 10.84 -50.75 26.26
N ILE A 338 11.96 -51.06 25.61
CA ILE A 338 12.42 -52.43 25.31
C ILE A 338 13.10 -53.09 26.52
N SER A 339 13.75 -52.33 27.42
CA SER A 339 14.40 -52.90 28.63
C SER A 339 13.48 -53.05 29.84
N LYS A 340 12.41 -52.23 29.97
CA LYS A 340 11.37 -52.43 31.00
C LYS A 340 10.23 -53.33 30.55
N ALA A 341 10.02 -53.52 29.24
CA ALA A 341 9.16 -54.56 28.73
C ALA A 341 9.96 -55.85 28.55
N SER A 342 9.67 -56.81 29.40
CA SER A 342 9.94 -58.23 29.23
C SER A 342 9.60 -58.76 27.82
N LEU A 343 10.43 -58.51 26.81
CA LEU A 343 10.36 -59.14 25.47
C LEU A 343 10.81 -60.61 25.48
N LYS A 344 10.80 -61.23 26.67
CA LYS A 344 10.79 -62.68 26.89
C LYS A 344 9.49 -63.21 27.48
N LYS A 345 8.43 -62.39 27.58
CA LYS A 345 7.05 -62.89 27.51
C LYS A 345 6.62 -62.80 26.07
N ASN A 346 6.15 -63.92 25.53
CA ASN A 346 5.87 -64.13 24.12
C ASN A 346 5.12 -62.92 23.53
N LEU A 347 5.58 -62.36 22.40
CA LEU A 347 4.79 -61.40 21.60
C LEU A 347 3.36 -61.93 21.35
N LYS A 348 3.26 -63.27 21.29
CA LYS A 348 2.00 -64.03 21.24
C LYS A 348 1.13 -63.84 22.49
N GLU A 349 1.68 -63.85 23.69
CA GLU A 349 0.96 -63.56 24.95
C GLU A 349 0.53 -62.10 25.03
N PHE A 350 1.41 -61.15 24.66
CA PHE A 350 1.04 -59.73 24.64
C PHE A 350 -0.09 -59.44 23.65
N ILE A 351 0.00 -60.00 22.43
CA ILE A 351 -1.05 -59.88 21.42
C ILE A 351 -2.32 -60.58 21.90
N LEU A 352 -2.25 -61.76 22.53
CA LEU A 352 -3.43 -62.46 23.06
C LEU A 352 -4.09 -61.70 24.22
N ASP A 353 -3.31 -61.15 25.14
CA ASP A 353 -3.80 -60.43 26.32
C ASP A 353 -4.36 -59.05 25.97
N ASN A 354 -3.87 -58.43 24.88
CA ASN A 354 -4.23 -57.08 24.47
C ASN A 354 -4.90 -57.00 23.09
N TRP A 355 -5.32 -58.14 22.52
CA TRP A 355 -5.93 -58.18 21.18
C TRP A 355 -7.12 -57.21 21.00
N PRO A 356 -7.99 -56.96 22.02
CA PRO A 356 -9.08 -56.01 21.86
C PRO A 356 -8.57 -54.57 21.69
N PHE A 357 -7.51 -54.19 22.42
CA PHE A 357 -6.90 -52.86 22.31
C PHE A 357 -6.19 -52.67 20.98
N ILE A 358 -5.45 -53.69 20.52
CA ILE A 358 -4.79 -53.68 19.21
C ILE A 358 -5.84 -53.55 18.09
N LEU A 359 -6.96 -54.27 18.18
CA LEU A 359 -8.05 -54.17 17.21
C LEU A 359 -8.69 -52.78 17.21
N VAL A 360 -8.94 -52.20 18.39
CA VAL A 360 -9.44 -50.81 18.51
C VAL A 360 -8.44 -49.82 17.90
N LEU A 361 -7.14 -49.99 18.13
CA LEU A 361 -6.10 -49.12 17.57
C LEU A 361 -6.02 -49.24 16.05
N VAL A 362 -6.10 -50.45 15.49
CA VAL A 362 -6.16 -50.67 14.04
C VAL A 362 -7.42 -50.04 13.44
N ILE A 363 -8.57 -50.15 14.11
CA ILE A 363 -9.82 -49.50 13.68
C ILE A 363 -9.66 -47.98 13.70
N ILE A 364 -9.06 -47.40 14.74
CA ILE A 364 -8.78 -45.96 14.83
C ILE A 364 -7.86 -45.52 13.68
N ILE A 365 -6.81 -46.27 13.39
CA ILE A 365 -5.89 -45.99 12.27
C ILE A 365 -6.64 -46.05 10.93
N LEU A 366 -7.47 -47.08 10.71
CA LEU A 366 -8.25 -47.23 9.48
C LEU A 366 -9.28 -46.11 9.29
N ILE A 367 -9.96 -45.70 10.37
CA ILE A 367 -10.94 -44.61 10.35
C ILE A 367 -10.25 -43.26 10.11
N SER A 368 -9.08 -43.04 10.72
CA SER A 368 -8.36 -41.76 10.63
C SER A 368 -7.51 -41.60 9.36
N TYR A 369 -7.10 -42.70 8.72
CA TYR A 369 -6.22 -42.66 7.54
C TYR A 369 -6.76 -41.79 6.39
N ARG A 370 -8.01 -42.02 5.98
CA ARG A 370 -8.62 -41.31 4.83
C ARG A 370 -8.82 -39.80 5.12
N PRO A 371 -9.36 -39.39 6.28
CA PRO A 371 -9.36 -37.98 6.71
C PRO A 371 -7.96 -37.36 6.74
N SER A 372 -6.95 -38.06 7.29
CA SER A 372 -5.58 -37.53 7.38
C SER A 372 -4.96 -37.29 6.00
N VAL A 373 -5.14 -38.20 5.05
CA VAL A 373 -4.64 -38.03 3.67
C VAL A 373 -5.35 -36.84 2.99
N ASN A 374 -6.67 -36.73 3.14
CA ASN A 374 -7.43 -35.61 2.59
C ASN A 374 -7.03 -34.27 3.22
N PHE A 375 -6.67 -34.26 4.50
CA PHE A 375 -6.26 -33.04 5.21
C PHE A 375 -4.90 -32.55 4.71
N VAL A 376 -3.95 -33.47 4.52
CA VAL A 376 -2.65 -33.16 3.90
C VAL A 376 -2.84 -32.67 2.47
N SER A 377 -3.74 -33.30 1.71
CA SER A 377 -4.09 -32.87 0.34
C SER A 377 -4.66 -31.45 0.31
N LEU A 378 -5.61 -31.13 1.21
CA LEU A 378 -6.20 -29.80 1.37
C LEU A 378 -5.13 -28.76 1.69
N LYS A 379 -4.22 -29.06 2.63
CA LYS A 379 -3.12 -28.15 3.00
C LYS A 379 -2.20 -27.88 1.80
N LYS A 380 -1.86 -28.91 1.02
CA LYS A 380 -1.05 -28.77 -0.21
C LYS A 380 -1.78 -27.93 -1.27
N LYS A 381 -3.08 -28.16 -1.50
CA LYS A 381 -3.89 -27.41 -2.46
C LYS A 381 -4.04 -25.93 -2.06
N ARG A 382 -4.25 -25.62 -0.78
CA ARG A 382 -4.27 -24.22 -0.29
C ARG A 382 -2.94 -23.51 -0.47
N LYS A 383 -1.82 -24.20 -0.22
CA LYS A 383 -0.47 -23.64 -0.50
C LYS A 383 -0.27 -23.39 -1.99
N LEU A 384 -0.70 -24.33 -2.84
CA LEU A 384 -0.65 -24.17 -4.29
C LEU A 384 -1.53 -23.00 -4.77
N LEU A 385 -2.74 -22.86 -4.23
CA LEU A 385 -3.65 -21.75 -4.52
C LEU A 385 -2.98 -20.40 -4.24
N LYS A 386 -2.41 -20.24 -3.04
CA LYS A 386 -1.72 -19.01 -2.64
C LYS A 386 -0.57 -18.66 -3.60
N ASN A 387 0.20 -19.67 -4.01
CA ASN A 387 1.30 -19.47 -4.97
C ASN A 387 0.78 -19.06 -6.37
N LEU A 388 -0.34 -19.65 -6.82
CA LEU A 388 -0.96 -19.30 -8.10
C LEU A 388 -1.55 -17.89 -8.08
N GLU A 389 -2.23 -17.50 -7.00
CA GLU A 389 -2.78 -16.15 -6.80
C GLU A 389 -1.65 -15.10 -6.80
N MET A 390 -0.56 -15.35 -6.06
CA MET A 390 0.63 -14.49 -6.06
C MET A 390 1.25 -14.36 -7.46
N LYS A 391 1.36 -15.48 -8.21
CA LYS A 391 1.88 -15.45 -9.58
C LYS A 391 0.97 -14.65 -10.51
N HIS A 392 -0.36 -14.80 -10.36
CA HIS A 392 -1.35 -14.06 -11.15
C HIS A 392 -1.28 -12.54 -10.88
N GLU A 393 -1.14 -12.13 -9.61
CA GLU A 393 -0.91 -10.73 -9.25
C GLU A 393 0.39 -10.18 -9.86
N LEU A 394 1.48 -10.96 -9.80
CA LEU A 394 2.76 -10.57 -10.39
C LEU A 394 2.64 -10.38 -11.91
N THR A 395 1.95 -11.28 -12.63
CA THR A 395 1.68 -11.13 -14.06
C THR A 395 0.90 -9.85 -14.38
N ILE A 396 -0.12 -9.51 -13.56
CA ILE A 396 -0.88 -8.25 -13.73
C ILE A 396 0.03 -7.03 -13.52
N THR A 397 0.89 -7.06 -12.50
CA THR A 397 1.84 -5.98 -12.22
C THR A 397 2.82 -5.81 -13.38
N THR A 398 3.38 -6.91 -13.91
CA THR A 398 4.25 -6.87 -15.09
C THR A 398 3.51 -6.33 -16.32
N GLN A 399 2.23 -6.64 -16.52
CA GLN A 399 1.44 -6.05 -17.60
C GLN A 399 1.28 -4.53 -17.44
N LYS A 400 1.00 -4.05 -16.23
CA LYS A 400 0.90 -2.60 -15.94
C LYS A 400 2.25 -1.90 -16.17
N GLU A 401 3.34 -2.54 -15.75
CA GLU A 401 4.70 -2.03 -15.96
C GLU A 401 5.06 -1.97 -17.45
N LEU A 402 4.72 -2.99 -18.24
CA LEU A 402 4.87 -2.96 -19.70
C LEU A 402 4.04 -1.84 -20.34
N GLN A 403 2.79 -1.64 -19.89
CA GLN A 403 1.97 -0.53 -20.37
C GLN A 403 2.60 0.82 -20.02
N LYS A 404 3.13 0.98 -18.80
CA LYS A 404 3.85 2.18 -18.38
C LYS A 404 5.08 2.43 -19.26
N ASN A 405 5.93 1.41 -19.41
CA ASN A 405 7.16 1.47 -20.18
C ASN A 405 6.92 1.79 -21.67
N TYR A 406 5.79 1.36 -22.23
CA TYR A 406 5.42 1.63 -23.62
C TYR A 406 4.72 2.98 -23.82
N TYR A 407 3.63 3.26 -23.09
CA TYR A 407 2.79 4.43 -23.33
C TYR A 407 3.36 5.72 -22.73
N PHE A 408 4.01 5.61 -21.56
CA PHE A 408 4.50 6.78 -20.82
C PHE A 408 6.00 6.96 -21.03
N ASP A 409 6.80 5.95 -20.70
CA ASP A 409 8.25 6.09 -20.65
C ASP A 409 8.93 5.88 -22.02
N LYS A 410 8.21 5.29 -22.99
CA LYS A 410 8.67 5.00 -24.36
C LYS A 410 10.01 4.25 -24.41
N LEU A 411 10.24 3.35 -23.44
CA LEU A 411 11.48 2.58 -23.29
C LEU A 411 11.53 1.32 -24.15
N ILE A 412 10.36 0.82 -24.58
CA ILE A 412 10.20 -0.42 -25.34
C ILE A 412 9.52 -0.13 -26.68
N ASP A 413 9.94 -0.87 -27.71
CA ASP A 413 9.35 -0.72 -29.02
C ASP A 413 7.98 -1.42 -29.12
N LYS A 414 7.18 -1.04 -30.13
CA LYS A 414 5.81 -1.54 -30.31
C LYS A 414 5.76 -3.06 -30.55
N LYS A 415 6.78 -3.63 -31.18
CA LYS A 415 6.81 -5.06 -31.52
C LYS A 415 7.04 -5.87 -30.25
N ASP A 416 8.04 -5.49 -29.47
CA ASP A 416 8.40 -6.13 -28.21
C ASP A 416 7.27 -5.99 -27.19
N PHE A 417 6.68 -4.79 -27.06
CA PHE A 417 5.49 -4.57 -26.23
C PHE A 417 4.36 -5.52 -26.61
N LYS A 418 4.03 -5.64 -27.90
CA LYS A 418 2.91 -6.48 -28.35
C LYS A 418 3.15 -7.95 -28.04
N GLU A 419 4.34 -8.47 -28.34
CA GLU A 419 4.69 -9.88 -28.11
C GLU A 419 4.67 -10.21 -26.62
N GLU A 420 5.24 -9.35 -25.78
CA GLU A 420 5.34 -9.59 -24.35
C GLU A 420 4.01 -9.39 -23.61
N PHE A 421 3.19 -8.45 -24.07
CA PHE A 421 1.84 -8.23 -23.56
C PHE A 421 0.90 -9.39 -23.92
N GLU A 422 0.94 -9.89 -25.16
CA GLU A 422 0.17 -11.07 -25.59
C GLU A 422 0.55 -12.31 -24.76
N ARG A 423 1.85 -12.56 -24.55
CA ARG A 423 2.34 -13.66 -23.69
C ARG A 423 1.81 -13.56 -22.26
N ASN A 424 1.87 -12.37 -21.66
CA ASN A 424 1.38 -12.17 -20.29
C ASN A 424 -0.15 -12.30 -20.20
N GLU A 425 -0.90 -11.93 -21.24
CA GLU A 425 -2.35 -12.09 -21.27
C GLU A 425 -2.76 -13.57 -21.38
N GLU A 426 -2.02 -14.37 -22.18
CA GLU A 426 -2.19 -15.82 -22.23
C GLU A 426 -1.92 -16.46 -20.86
N GLU A 427 -0.79 -16.14 -20.23
CA GLU A 427 -0.42 -16.67 -18.91
C GLU A 427 -1.45 -16.30 -17.83
N LYS A 428 -1.96 -15.07 -17.85
CA LYS A 428 -3.01 -14.60 -16.94
C LYS A 428 -4.30 -15.42 -17.07
N ILE A 429 -4.73 -15.72 -18.30
CA ILE A 429 -5.92 -16.55 -18.55
C ILE A 429 -5.68 -17.98 -18.04
N GLU A 430 -4.51 -18.57 -18.29
CA GLU A 430 -4.16 -19.90 -17.78
C GLU A 430 -4.15 -19.96 -16.25
N LEU A 431 -3.54 -18.97 -15.61
CA LEU A 431 -3.50 -18.85 -14.15
C LEU A 431 -4.91 -18.70 -13.56
N SER A 432 -5.77 -17.88 -14.17
CA SER A 432 -7.15 -17.68 -13.72
C SER A 432 -7.98 -18.99 -13.78
N ASN A 433 -7.82 -19.75 -14.86
CA ASN A 433 -8.47 -21.06 -15.02
C ASN A 433 -7.96 -22.07 -13.97
N LEU A 434 -6.65 -22.11 -13.73
CA LEU A 434 -6.04 -22.99 -12.72
C LEU A 434 -6.47 -22.61 -11.29
N ILE A 435 -6.51 -21.33 -10.97
CA ILE A 435 -6.99 -20.82 -9.67
C ILE A 435 -8.43 -21.28 -9.44
N SER A 436 -9.30 -21.12 -10.43
CA SER A 436 -10.71 -21.54 -10.35
C SER A 436 -10.84 -23.04 -10.11
N LEU A 437 -10.10 -23.87 -10.86
CA LEU A 437 -10.08 -25.32 -10.68
C LEU A 437 -9.57 -25.76 -9.30
N ILE A 438 -8.54 -25.08 -8.76
CA ILE A 438 -8.01 -25.38 -7.44
C ILE A 438 -8.98 -24.93 -6.33
N LYS A 439 -9.67 -23.80 -6.50
CA LYS A 439 -10.72 -23.34 -5.57
C LYS A 439 -11.86 -24.34 -5.47
N GLU A 440 -12.39 -24.80 -6.60
CA GLU A 440 -13.44 -25.84 -6.65
C GLU A 440 -12.99 -27.12 -5.93
N ASN A 441 -11.75 -27.56 -6.16
CA ASN A 441 -11.20 -28.73 -5.48
C ASN A 441 -11.02 -28.55 -3.96
N ILE A 442 -10.72 -27.33 -3.50
CA ILE A 442 -10.62 -27.01 -2.08
C ILE A 442 -12.03 -27.03 -1.46
N GLU A 443 -13.01 -26.44 -2.13
CA GLU A 443 -14.41 -26.40 -1.70
C GLU A 443 -14.99 -27.80 -1.53
N ASN A 444 -14.80 -28.68 -2.52
CA ASN A 444 -15.21 -30.09 -2.45
C ASN A 444 -14.57 -30.85 -1.26
N LEU A 445 -13.31 -30.53 -0.92
CA LEU A 445 -12.62 -31.14 0.22
C LEU A 445 -13.10 -30.55 1.55
N ASP A 446 -13.38 -29.25 1.61
CA ASP A 446 -13.93 -28.60 2.79
C ASP A 446 -15.36 -29.08 3.08
N GLU A 447 -16.18 -29.28 2.05
CA GLU A 447 -17.51 -29.90 2.17
C GLU A 447 -17.42 -31.33 2.73
N TYR A 448 -16.49 -32.16 2.21
CA TYR A 448 -16.21 -33.48 2.76
C TYR A 448 -15.86 -33.44 4.26
N PHE A 449 -15.05 -32.47 4.71
CA PHE A 449 -14.73 -32.34 6.13
C PHE A 449 -15.91 -31.85 6.97
N HIS A 450 -16.77 -31.00 6.40
CA HIS A 450 -17.99 -30.54 7.05
C HIS A 450 -18.98 -31.69 7.23
N GLU A 451 -19.19 -32.53 6.22
CA GLU A 451 -20.01 -33.75 6.31
C GLU A 451 -19.46 -34.70 7.37
N LEU A 452 -18.14 -34.98 7.33
CA LEU A 452 -17.47 -35.86 8.28
C LEU A 452 -17.67 -35.37 9.73
N LYS A 453 -17.51 -34.06 9.96
CA LYS A 453 -17.73 -33.45 11.28
C LYS A 453 -19.18 -33.57 11.72
N SER A 454 -20.13 -33.33 10.83
CA SER A 454 -21.56 -33.47 11.11
C SER A 454 -21.93 -34.90 11.52
N ASP A 455 -21.40 -35.90 10.81
CA ASP A 455 -21.59 -37.31 11.14
C ASP A 455 -21.00 -37.68 12.50
N PHE A 456 -19.80 -37.17 12.82
CA PHE A 456 -19.18 -37.35 14.13
C PHE A 456 -20.02 -36.71 15.24
N ASP A 457 -20.47 -35.47 15.07
CA ASP A 457 -21.28 -34.76 16.06
C ASP A 457 -22.63 -35.47 16.29
N HIS A 458 -23.27 -35.94 15.23
CA HIS A 458 -24.51 -36.72 15.34
C HIS A 458 -24.29 -38.06 16.04
N PHE A 459 -23.17 -38.76 15.77
CA PHE A 459 -22.80 -39.99 16.46
C PHE A 459 -22.59 -39.77 17.97
N PHE A 460 -21.87 -38.72 18.37
CA PHE A 460 -21.63 -38.39 19.78
C PHE A 460 -22.90 -37.90 20.49
N LYS A 461 -23.77 -37.16 19.81
CA LYS A 461 -25.07 -36.76 20.37
C LYS A 461 -25.95 -37.98 20.65
N LYS A 462 -26.05 -38.90 19.69
CA LYS A 462 -26.83 -40.14 19.83
C LYS A 462 -26.28 -41.09 20.90
N SER A 463 -24.96 -41.12 21.11
CA SER A 463 -24.35 -41.93 22.18
C SER A 463 -24.59 -41.34 23.57
N LYS A 464 -24.54 -40.01 23.70
CA LYS A 464 -24.86 -39.27 24.94
C LYS A 464 -26.33 -39.43 25.35
N ASP A 465 -27.26 -39.35 24.39
CA ASP A 465 -28.70 -39.53 24.67
C ASP A 465 -29.03 -40.97 25.13
N LYS A 466 -28.25 -41.96 24.67
CA LYS A 466 -28.38 -43.36 25.12
C LYS A 466 -27.78 -43.59 26.51
N SER A 467 -26.69 -42.91 26.88
CA SER A 467 -26.10 -43.05 28.22
C SER A 467 -27.00 -42.41 29.28
N VAL A 468 -27.59 -41.25 29.00
CA VAL A 468 -28.54 -40.57 29.90
C VAL A 468 -29.80 -41.41 30.14
N ASN A 469 -30.36 -42.02 29.10
CA ASN A 469 -31.51 -42.93 29.26
C ASN A 469 -31.17 -44.19 30.06
N LYS A 470 -29.92 -44.67 30.01
CA LYS A 470 -29.47 -45.85 30.78
C LYS A 470 -29.25 -45.52 32.26
N GLU A 471 -28.79 -44.32 32.60
CA GLU A 471 -28.73 -43.84 33.99
C GLU A 471 -30.12 -43.64 34.59
N ILE A 472 -31.07 -43.09 33.83
CA ILE A 472 -32.47 -42.92 34.27
C ILE A 472 -33.15 -44.28 34.50
N LEU A 473 -32.79 -45.32 33.73
CA LEU A 473 -33.28 -46.69 33.90
C LEU A 473 -32.62 -47.45 35.06
N LEU A 474 -31.45 -47.02 35.54
CA LEU A 474 -30.76 -47.62 36.69
C LEU A 474 -31.11 -46.93 38.02
N GLN A 475 -31.69 -45.72 37.97
CA GLN A 475 -32.19 -44.99 39.14
C GLN A 475 -33.68 -45.25 39.44
N LYS A 476 -34.41 -45.89 38.52
CA LYS A 476 -35.75 -46.44 38.73
C LYS A 476 -35.67 -47.92 39.10
#